data_AF-A0A8T0E6P2-F1
#
_entry.id   AF-A0A8T0E6P2-F1
#
_cell.length_a   1.000
_cell.length_b   1.000
_cell.length_c   1.000
_cell.angle_alpha   90.00
_cell.angle_beta   90.00
_cell.angle_gamma   90.00
#
_symmetry.space_group_name_H-M   'P 1'
#
loop_
_entity.id
_entity.type
_entity.pdbx_description
1 polymer ?
#
loop_
_entity_poly.entity_id
_entity_poly.type
_entity_poly.pdbx_seq_one_letter_code
_entity_poly.pdbx_strand_id
1 'polypeptide(L)'
;MLAKKKLFRKQPYIDSPISITTGMNPTQKNKATEYHLGVLKAKLAKYRSQLLEPTGKKEKGEGFDVMKSGDARVALIGFPSVGKSTLLNIMTDTHSESAAYEFTTLTCIPGVIQYKGANIQLLDLPGIIEGAAAGKGRGRQVIAVARTADLVLMMLDATKGEIQKQLLEKELETVGIRLNKQNPIFILR
;
A
#
# COMPACT_ATOMS: atom_id res chain seq x y z
N MET A 1 -11.57 -23.90 -40.55
CA MET A 1 -10.42 -23.29 -39.83
C MET A 1 -10.40 -21.74 -39.88
N LEU A 2 -11.55 -21.06 -39.95
CA LEU A 2 -11.61 -19.59 -40.13
C LEU A 2 -12.50 -18.83 -39.11
N ALA A 3 -13.17 -19.52 -38.19
CA ALA A 3 -14.12 -18.89 -37.26
C ALA A 3 -13.54 -18.51 -35.88
N LYS A 4 -12.37 -19.05 -35.49
CA LYS A 4 -11.77 -18.80 -34.15
C LYS A 4 -10.86 -17.58 -34.05
N LYS A 5 -10.52 -16.91 -35.17
CA LYS A 5 -9.62 -15.73 -35.17
C LYS A 5 -10.34 -14.39 -35.01
N LYS A 6 -11.69 -14.37 -35.01
CA LYS A 6 -12.51 -13.16 -35.03
C LYS A 6 -13.20 -12.81 -33.70
N LEU A 7 -12.87 -13.49 -32.59
CA LEU A 7 -13.46 -13.20 -31.28
C LEU A 7 -12.62 -12.27 -30.37
N PHE A 8 -11.43 -11.84 -30.82
CA PHE A 8 -10.51 -11.01 -30.00
C PHE A 8 -10.38 -9.55 -30.46
N ARG A 9 -11.16 -9.11 -31.46
CA ARG A 9 -11.17 -7.72 -31.93
C ARG A 9 -12.52 -7.09 -31.57
N LYS A 10 -12.47 -6.13 -30.64
CA LYS A 10 -13.58 -5.30 -30.09
C LYS A 10 -14.29 -5.87 -28.86
N GLN A 11 -13.64 -5.85 -27.70
CA GLN A 11 -14.35 -5.68 -26.43
C GLN A 11 -14.00 -4.28 -25.88
N PRO A 12 -14.87 -3.27 -26.00
CA PRO A 12 -14.61 -1.90 -25.57
C PRO A 12 -14.74 -1.71 -24.04
N TYR A 13 -14.44 -2.74 -23.25
CA TYR A 13 -14.83 -2.81 -21.83
C TYR A 13 -13.71 -3.28 -20.89
N ILE A 14 -12.45 -2.97 -21.21
CA ILE A 14 -11.28 -3.39 -20.42
C ILE A 14 -10.49 -2.20 -19.88
N ASP A 15 -11.18 -1.16 -19.40
CA ASP A 15 -10.53 0.09 -18.93
C ASP A 15 -10.65 0.30 -17.41
N SER A 16 -11.20 -0.66 -16.67
CA SER A 16 -11.27 -0.61 -15.20
C SER A 16 -10.43 -1.70 -14.54
N PRO A 17 -9.82 -1.46 -13.37
CA PRO A 17 -9.02 -2.48 -12.66
C PRO A 17 -9.83 -3.74 -12.37
N ILE A 18 -11.14 -3.61 -12.14
CA ILE A 18 -12.07 -4.73 -11.95
C ILE A 18 -12.20 -5.56 -13.23
N SER A 19 -12.40 -4.93 -14.39
CA SER A 19 -12.50 -5.65 -15.66
C SER A 19 -11.21 -6.42 -16.02
N ILE A 20 -10.05 -5.86 -15.67
CA ILE A 20 -8.74 -6.48 -15.91
C ILE A 20 -8.53 -7.68 -14.98
N THR A 21 -8.87 -7.58 -13.70
CA THR A 21 -8.74 -8.70 -12.75
C THR A 21 -9.75 -9.82 -13.04
N THR A 22 -10.98 -9.47 -13.42
CA THR A 22 -12.00 -10.44 -13.85
C THR A 22 -11.59 -11.19 -15.12
N GLY A 23 -10.89 -10.55 -16.06
CA GLY A 23 -10.34 -11.22 -17.24
C GLY A 23 -9.17 -12.17 -16.95
N MET A 24 -8.40 -11.92 -15.89
CA MET A 24 -7.28 -12.77 -15.49
C MET A 24 -7.70 -14.00 -14.69
N ASN A 25 -8.58 -13.83 -13.69
CA ASN A 25 -8.91 -14.87 -12.69
C ASN A 25 -9.35 -16.23 -13.27
N PRO A 26 -10.19 -16.31 -14.34
CA PRO A 26 -10.59 -17.60 -14.90
C PRO A 26 -9.63 -18.12 -15.99
N THR A 27 -8.63 -17.34 -16.40
CA THR A 27 -7.80 -17.68 -17.57
C THR A 27 -6.61 -18.56 -17.16
N GLN A 28 -6.60 -19.82 -17.57
CA GLN A 28 -5.47 -20.73 -17.34
C GLN A 28 -4.23 -20.27 -18.13
N LYS A 29 -3.05 -20.24 -17.48
CA LYS A 29 -1.78 -19.91 -18.12
C LYS A 29 -1.31 -21.07 -19.01
N ASN A 30 -1.24 -20.84 -20.32
CA ASN A 30 -0.70 -21.77 -21.31
C ASN A 30 0.00 -20.99 -22.45
N LYS A 31 0.65 -21.69 -23.40
CA LYS A 31 1.40 -21.07 -24.51
C LYS A 31 0.55 -20.13 -25.38
N ALA A 32 -0.77 -20.37 -25.47
CA ALA A 32 -1.68 -19.53 -26.24
C ALA A 32 -2.15 -18.29 -25.47
N THR A 33 -2.18 -18.34 -24.14
CA THR A 33 -2.71 -17.27 -23.27
C THR A 33 -1.61 -16.46 -22.57
N GLU A 34 -0.37 -16.94 -22.52
CA GLU A 34 0.73 -16.29 -21.79
C GLU A 34 1.01 -14.86 -22.25
N TYR A 35 1.04 -14.61 -23.57
CA TYR A 35 1.23 -13.27 -24.11
C TYR A 35 0.10 -12.32 -23.65
N HIS A 36 -1.15 -12.79 -23.74
CA HIS A 36 -2.32 -11.99 -23.34
C HIS A 36 -2.32 -11.68 -21.83
N LEU A 37 -2.01 -12.68 -21.01
CA LEU A 37 -1.84 -12.51 -19.56
C LEU A 37 -0.72 -11.51 -19.23
N GLY A 38 0.39 -11.55 -19.97
CA GLY A 38 1.48 -10.57 -19.85
C GLY A 38 1.02 -9.14 -20.13
N VAL A 39 0.29 -8.93 -21.23
CA VAL A 39 -0.28 -7.62 -21.58
C VAL A 39 -1.27 -7.13 -20.52
N LEU A 40 -2.16 -8.00 -20.03
CA LEU A 40 -3.11 -7.64 -18.98
C LEU A 40 -2.38 -7.25 -17.67
N LYS A 41 -1.32 -7.97 -17.29
CA LYS A 41 -0.52 -7.66 -16.10
C LYS A 41 0.19 -6.32 -16.23
N ALA A 42 0.76 -6.03 -17.40
CA ALA A 42 1.39 -4.75 -17.69
C ALA A 42 0.37 -3.59 -17.63
N LYS A 43 -0.83 -3.78 -18.18
CA LYS A 43 -1.92 -2.80 -18.07
C LYS A 43 -2.30 -2.56 -16.61
N LEU A 44 -2.52 -3.61 -15.83
CA LEU A 44 -2.88 -3.48 -14.41
C LEU A 44 -1.81 -2.72 -13.61
N ALA A 45 -0.52 -3.00 -13.86
CA ALA A 45 0.58 -2.30 -13.23
C ALA A 45 0.60 -0.81 -13.59
N LYS A 46 0.38 -0.47 -14.87
CA LYS A 46 0.29 0.93 -15.33
C LYS A 46 -0.87 1.68 -14.67
N TYR A 47 -2.06 1.07 -14.61
CA TYR A 47 -3.22 1.67 -13.94
C TYR A 47 -2.96 1.92 -12.45
N ARG A 48 -2.34 0.97 -11.74
CA ARG A 48 -1.97 1.14 -10.33
C ARG A 48 -0.97 2.28 -10.14
N SER A 49 0.03 2.42 -11.02
CA SER A 49 0.98 3.54 -10.98
C SER A 49 0.28 4.90 -11.13
N GLN A 50 -0.66 5.02 -12.07
CA GLN A 50 -1.41 6.26 -12.30
C GLN A 50 -2.29 6.65 -11.10
N LEU A 51 -2.83 5.67 -10.38
CA LEU A 51 -3.55 5.91 -9.12
C LEU A 51 -2.63 6.31 -7.96
N LEU A 52 -1.31 6.19 -8.12
CA LEU A 52 -0.31 6.57 -7.13
C LEU A 52 0.40 7.88 -7.48
N GLU A 53 0.52 8.21 -8.77
CA GLU A 53 1.06 9.48 -9.29
C GLU A 53 0.14 10.69 -9.03
N PRO A 54 0.56 11.71 -8.26
CA PRO A 54 -0.30 12.86 -7.95
C PRO A 54 -0.74 13.52 -9.25
N THR A 55 -2.05 13.50 -9.53
CA THR A 55 -2.62 14.16 -10.70
C THR A 55 -2.34 15.65 -10.62
N GLY A 56 -1.83 16.21 -11.72
CA GLY A 56 -1.40 17.61 -11.80
C GLY A 56 -2.44 18.62 -11.31
N LYS A 57 -1.91 19.75 -10.83
CA LYS A 57 -2.47 20.75 -9.91
C LYS A 57 -2.45 20.30 -8.45
N LYS A 58 -1.53 20.90 -7.69
CA LYS A 58 -1.59 21.04 -6.24
C LYS A 58 -2.89 21.74 -5.88
N GLU A 59 -4.03 21.04 -5.91
CA GLU A 59 -5.14 21.47 -5.07
C GLU A 59 -4.61 21.43 -3.64
N LYS A 60 -4.79 22.54 -2.92
CA LYS A 60 -4.49 22.69 -1.49
C LYS A 60 -5.44 21.78 -0.69
N GLY A 61 -5.37 20.47 -0.90
CA GLY A 61 -5.87 19.51 0.07
C GLY A 61 -4.92 19.55 1.26
N GLU A 62 -5.46 19.72 2.46
CA GLU A 62 -4.73 19.61 3.72
C GLU A 62 -3.88 18.35 3.67
N GLY A 63 -2.58 18.57 3.50
CA GLY A 63 -1.62 17.51 3.29
C GLY A 63 -1.50 16.72 4.58
N PHE A 64 -1.76 15.41 4.47
CA PHE A 64 -1.37 14.42 5.46
C PHE A 64 0.16 14.23 5.48
N ASP A 65 0.90 15.33 5.53
CA ASP A 65 2.35 15.31 5.51
C ASP A 65 2.83 15.23 6.96
N VAL A 66 2.96 14.01 7.45
CA VAL A 66 3.66 13.79 8.71
C VAL A 66 5.14 14.05 8.43
N MET A 67 5.62 15.20 8.90
CA MET A 67 7.02 15.58 8.76
C MET A 67 7.94 14.46 9.27
N LYS A 68 9.00 14.17 8.51
CA LYS A 68 10.02 13.22 8.94
C LYS A 68 10.77 13.81 10.11
N SER A 69 10.74 13.08 11.22
CA SER A 69 11.49 13.38 12.44
C SER A 69 12.32 12.16 12.83
N GLY A 70 13.45 12.41 13.50
CA GLY A 70 14.37 11.37 13.94
C GLY A 70 15.20 10.74 12.83
N ASP A 71 15.88 9.65 13.19
CA ASP A 71 16.84 8.90 12.38
C ASP A 71 16.17 7.86 11.48
N ALA A 72 15.01 7.33 11.90
CA ALA A 72 14.27 6.31 11.15
C ALA A 72 12.75 6.42 11.36
N ARG A 73 11.99 5.91 10.39
CA ARG A 73 10.53 5.88 10.41
C ARG A 73 10.01 4.46 10.29
N VAL A 74 9.12 4.07 11.20
CA VAL A 74 8.46 2.76 11.22
C VAL A 74 6.95 2.95 11.08
N ALA A 75 6.37 2.35 10.05
CA ALA A 75 4.92 2.31 9.84
C ALA A 75 4.31 1.06 10.50
N LEU A 76 3.39 1.26 11.43
CA LEU A 76 2.58 0.21 12.04
C LEU A 76 1.37 -0.09 11.15
N ILE A 77 1.19 -1.36 10.81
CA ILE A 77 0.04 -1.84 10.03
C ILE A 77 -0.59 -3.05 10.72
N GLY A 78 -1.89 -3.24 10.55
CA GLY A 78 -2.62 -4.34 11.17
C GLY A 78 -4.08 -3.98 11.39
N PHE A 79 -4.95 -4.99 11.44
CA PHE A 79 -6.40 -4.78 11.54
C PHE A 79 -6.78 -3.94 12.78
N PRO A 80 -7.97 -3.31 12.79
CA PRO A 80 -8.50 -2.76 14.03
C PRO A 80 -8.44 -3.79 15.17
N SER A 81 -8.24 -3.31 16.39
CA SER A 81 -8.24 -4.14 17.61
C SER A 81 -7.15 -5.21 17.75
N VAL A 82 -6.13 -5.26 16.87
CA VAL A 82 -4.96 -6.14 17.07
C VAL A 82 -3.96 -5.63 18.12
N GLY A 83 -4.20 -4.45 18.70
CA GLY A 83 -3.35 -3.86 19.75
C GLY A 83 -2.32 -2.82 19.29
N LYS A 84 -2.42 -2.30 18.05
CA LYS A 84 -1.45 -1.32 17.50
C LYS A 84 -1.27 -0.08 18.38
N SER A 85 -2.38 0.55 18.78
CA SER A 85 -2.33 1.76 19.59
C SER A 85 -1.82 1.47 21.00
N THR A 86 -2.11 0.30 21.56
CA THR A 86 -1.53 -0.16 22.84
C THR A 86 -0.01 -0.31 22.73
N LEU A 87 0.49 -0.93 21.65
CA LEU A 87 1.92 -1.05 21.40
C LEU A 87 2.59 0.31 21.24
N LEU A 88 1.95 1.22 20.47
CA LEU A 88 2.45 2.58 20.28
C LEU A 88 2.59 3.28 21.64
N ASN A 89 1.52 3.32 22.43
CA ASN A 89 1.50 3.99 23.74
C ASN A 89 2.61 3.45 24.67
N ILE A 90 2.71 2.12 24.81
CA ILE A 90 3.72 1.49 25.68
C ILE A 90 5.14 1.85 25.24
N MET A 91 5.39 1.90 23.92
CA MET A 91 6.71 2.19 23.38
C MET A 91 7.07 3.68 23.47
N THR A 92 6.08 4.57 23.45
CA THR A 92 6.29 6.04 23.44
C THR A 92 6.28 6.67 24.82
N ASP A 93 5.80 5.96 25.85
CA ASP A 93 5.56 6.48 27.22
C ASP A 93 6.81 6.82 28.05
N THR A 94 8.02 6.78 27.47
CA THR A 94 9.24 7.08 28.25
C THR A 94 9.78 8.50 28.07
N HIS A 95 9.46 9.22 26.99
CA HIS A 95 10.01 10.58 26.78
C HIS A 95 9.32 11.42 25.69
N SER A 96 8.11 11.06 25.25
CA SER A 96 7.45 11.93 24.28
C SER A 96 6.90 13.14 25.03
N GLU A 97 7.67 14.24 25.02
CA GLU A 97 7.06 15.56 25.02
C GLU A 97 5.87 15.46 24.08
N SER A 98 4.68 15.66 24.63
CA SER A 98 3.46 15.80 23.87
C SER A 98 3.73 16.88 22.85
N ALA A 99 4.19 16.48 21.67
CA ALA A 99 4.41 17.37 20.57
C ALA A 99 3.01 17.78 20.16
N ALA A 100 2.59 18.90 20.73
CA ALA A 100 1.44 19.69 20.36
C ALA A 100 1.61 20.10 18.89
N TYR A 101 1.44 19.14 17.99
CA TYR A 101 1.09 19.39 16.61
C TYR A 101 -0.44 19.39 16.55
N GLU A 102 -1.04 20.32 17.29
CA GLU A 102 -2.34 20.87 16.90
C GLU A 102 -2.15 21.33 15.46
N PHE A 103 -2.85 20.68 14.52
CA PHE A 103 -2.86 20.82 13.06
C PHE A 103 -2.55 19.55 12.26
N THR A 104 -2.36 18.37 12.87
CA THR A 104 -2.37 17.13 12.07
C THR A 104 -3.80 16.62 11.88
N THR A 105 -4.33 16.81 10.68
CA THR A 105 -5.60 16.27 10.19
C THR A 105 -5.67 14.74 10.33
N LEU A 106 -6.18 14.26 11.47
CA LEU A 106 -7.08 13.11 11.67
C LEU A 106 -6.84 11.79 10.89
N THR A 107 -5.61 11.33 10.60
CA THR A 107 -5.41 9.93 10.12
C THR A 107 -4.12 9.19 10.51
N CYS A 108 -3.13 9.75 11.21
CA CYS A 108 -1.96 8.99 11.69
C CYS A 108 -1.51 9.55 13.03
N ILE A 109 -1.23 8.65 13.98
CA ILE A 109 -0.70 9.00 15.30
C ILE A 109 0.80 8.78 15.24
N PRO A 110 1.62 9.84 15.25
CA PRO A 110 3.06 9.72 15.39
C PRO A 110 3.44 9.50 16.86
N GLY A 111 4.42 8.64 17.07
CA GLY A 111 5.10 8.45 18.34
C GLY A 111 6.60 8.50 18.11
N VAL A 112 7.38 9.02 19.06
CA VAL A 112 8.84 8.98 18.96
C VAL A 112 9.38 8.11 20.09
N ILE A 113 10.28 7.20 19.74
CA ILE A 113 10.99 6.36 20.70
C ILE A 113 12.48 6.60 20.55
N GLN A 114 13.22 6.52 21.65
CA GLN A 114 14.67 6.55 21.62
C GLN A 114 15.19 5.12 21.85
N TYR A 115 15.92 4.58 20.87
CA TYR A 115 16.48 3.24 20.95
C TYR A 115 17.95 3.26 20.57
N LYS A 116 18.82 2.89 21.51
CA LYS A 116 20.28 2.85 21.33
C LYS A 116 20.86 4.18 20.78
N GLY A 117 20.34 5.31 21.26
CA GLY A 117 20.76 6.64 20.84
C GLY A 117 20.15 7.15 19.53
N ALA A 118 19.35 6.35 18.83
CA ALA A 118 18.60 6.77 17.65
C ALA A 118 17.15 7.14 18.02
N ASN A 119 16.65 8.23 17.45
CA ASN A 119 15.26 8.64 17.53
C ASN A 119 14.47 7.99 16.39
N ILE A 120 13.49 7.16 16.73
CA ILE A 120 12.69 6.42 15.75
C ILE A 120 11.26 6.94 15.81
N GLN A 121 10.76 7.44 14.68
CA GLN A 121 9.39 7.85 14.50
C GLN A 121 8.50 6.64 14.18
N LEU A 122 7.63 6.26 15.10
CA LEU A 122 6.55 5.30 14.91
C LEU A 122 5.33 6.00 14.33
N LEU A 123 4.67 5.40 13.35
CA LEU A 123 3.48 5.93 12.69
C LEU A 123 2.36 4.89 12.68
N ASP A 124 1.25 5.13 13.37
CA ASP A 124 0.04 4.29 13.22
C ASP A 124 -0.73 4.69 11.96
N LEU A 125 -0.99 3.73 11.06
CA LEU A 125 -1.63 3.96 9.76
C LEU A 125 -3.03 3.32 9.67
N PRO A 126 -4.05 3.91 10.31
CA PRO A 126 -5.45 3.49 10.20
C PRO A 126 -5.99 3.84 8.79
N GLY A 127 -5.80 2.94 7.82
CA GLY A 127 -6.39 3.15 6.49
C GLY A 127 -5.84 2.31 5.35
N ILE A 128 -4.68 1.66 5.52
CA ILE A 128 -4.15 0.73 4.48
C ILE A 128 -5.12 -0.43 4.22
N ILE A 129 -5.92 -0.80 5.22
CA ILE A 129 -6.68 -2.05 5.24
C ILE A 129 -8.05 -1.94 4.57
N GLU A 130 -8.70 -0.77 4.63
CA GLU A 130 -10.11 -0.63 4.21
C GLU A 130 -10.33 0.34 3.04
N GLY A 131 -9.35 1.20 2.70
CA GLY A 131 -9.59 2.32 1.78
C GLY A 131 -8.52 2.57 0.70
N ALA A 132 -7.39 1.86 0.74
CA ALA A 132 -6.26 2.08 -0.16
C ALA A 132 -6.56 1.67 -1.61
N ALA A 133 -7.18 0.51 -1.81
CA ALA A 133 -7.52 0.00 -3.14
C ALA A 133 -8.75 0.67 -3.80
N ALA A 134 -9.64 1.28 -3.01
CA ALA A 134 -10.90 1.86 -3.50
C ALA A 134 -10.76 3.29 -4.04
N GLY A 135 -9.59 3.92 -3.95
CA GLY A 135 -9.33 5.26 -4.50
C GLY A 135 -10.11 6.41 -3.84
N LYS A 136 -10.84 6.15 -2.74
CA LYS A 136 -11.47 7.22 -1.95
C LYS A 136 -10.37 8.03 -1.26
N GLY A 137 -10.42 9.37 -1.41
CA GLY A 137 -9.29 10.31 -1.27
C GLY A 137 -8.38 10.22 -0.03
N ARG A 138 -8.80 9.54 1.04
CA ARG A 138 -8.01 9.36 2.27
C ARG A 138 -7.03 8.18 2.20
N GLY A 139 -7.30 7.14 1.41
CA GLY A 139 -6.40 5.97 1.29
C GLY A 139 -5.06 6.31 0.64
N ARG A 140 -5.06 7.27 -0.29
CA ARG A 140 -3.88 7.71 -1.02
C ARG A 140 -2.83 8.39 -0.14
N GLN A 141 -3.29 9.14 0.86
CA GLN A 141 -2.46 9.83 1.84
C GLN A 141 -1.74 8.83 2.76
N VAL A 142 -2.46 7.82 3.25
CA VAL A 142 -1.88 6.75 4.09
C VAL A 142 -0.82 5.95 3.31
N ILE A 143 -1.05 5.68 2.02
CA ILE A 143 -0.06 5.03 1.15
C ILE A 143 1.21 5.89 1.01
N ALA A 144 1.05 7.21 0.83
CA ALA A 144 2.19 8.10 0.70
C ALA A 144 3.09 8.04 1.94
N VAL A 145 2.49 8.05 3.13
CA VAL A 145 3.24 7.91 4.39
C VAL A 145 3.90 6.53 4.51
N ALA A 146 3.18 5.44 4.21
CA ALA A 146 3.73 4.09 4.24
C ALA A 146 4.94 3.92 3.30
N ARG A 147 4.93 4.57 2.13
CA ARG A 147 6.05 4.53 1.16
C ARG A 147 7.28 5.29 1.61
N THR A 148 7.15 6.21 2.56
CA THR A 148 8.27 6.98 3.13
C THR A 148 8.85 6.34 4.38
N ALA A 149 8.26 5.25 4.88
CA ALA A 149 8.75 4.52 6.03
C ALA A 149 9.98 3.68 5.66
N ASP A 150 10.95 3.64 6.57
CA ASP A 150 12.16 2.83 6.43
C ASP A 150 11.86 1.36 6.79
N LEU A 151 10.84 1.13 7.63
CA LEU A 151 10.36 -0.20 8.03
C LEU A 151 8.83 -0.22 8.12
N VAL A 152 8.23 -1.36 7.75
CA VAL A 152 6.82 -1.66 8.02
C VAL A 152 6.74 -2.74 9.08
N LEU A 153 6.11 -2.44 10.21
CA LEU A 153 5.85 -3.40 11.28
C LEU A 153 4.39 -3.89 11.19
N MET A 154 4.21 -5.17 10.88
CA MET A 154 2.90 -5.80 10.73
C MET A 154 2.47 -6.48 12.02
N MET A 155 1.36 -6.01 12.59
CA MET A 155 0.74 -6.56 13.78
C MET A 155 -0.47 -7.42 13.41
N LEU A 156 -0.48 -8.64 13.94
CA LEU A 156 -1.44 -9.68 13.60
C LEU A 156 -2.09 -10.25 14.87
N ASP A 157 -3.37 -10.57 14.77
CA ASP A 157 -4.08 -11.36 15.78
C ASP A 157 -3.57 -12.81 15.76
N ALA A 158 -3.16 -13.34 16.91
CA ALA A 158 -2.63 -14.70 17.03
C ALA A 158 -3.61 -15.79 16.54
N THR A 159 -4.92 -15.55 16.61
CA THR A 159 -5.96 -16.51 16.21
C THR A 159 -6.25 -16.49 14.72
N LYS A 160 -5.93 -15.39 14.02
CA LYS A 160 -6.29 -15.15 12.61
C LYS A 160 -5.10 -14.67 11.77
N GLY A 161 -3.87 -14.84 12.27
CA GLY A 161 -2.69 -14.16 11.76
C GLY A 161 -2.40 -14.45 10.29
N GLU A 162 -2.57 -15.69 9.85
CA GLU A 162 -2.29 -16.08 8.46
C GLU A 162 -3.23 -15.39 7.46
N ILE A 163 -4.53 -15.36 7.76
CA ILE A 163 -5.54 -14.70 6.92
C ILE A 163 -5.27 -13.19 6.89
N GLN A 164 -5.00 -12.59 8.05
CA GLN A 164 -4.73 -11.16 8.15
C GLN A 164 -3.46 -10.78 7.39
N LYS A 165 -2.39 -11.57 7.52
CA LYS A 165 -1.13 -11.38 6.81
C LYS A 165 -1.34 -11.38 5.30
N GLN A 166 -2.02 -12.40 4.77
CA GLN A 166 -2.28 -12.51 3.33
C GLN A 166 -3.06 -11.31 2.78
N LEU A 167 -4.06 -10.83 3.52
CA LEU A 167 -4.83 -9.64 3.15
C LEU A 167 -3.96 -8.38 3.17
N LEU A 168 -3.17 -8.17 4.22
CA LEU A 168 -2.28 -7.01 4.35
C LEU A 168 -1.18 -6.98 3.29
N GLU A 169 -0.55 -8.12 3.01
CA GLU A 169 0.46 -8.25 1.95
C GLU A 169 -0.13 -7.90 0.59
N LYS A 170 -1.34 -8.38 0.29
CA LYS A 170 -2.03 -8.08 -0.97
C LYS A 170 -2.38 -6.60 -1.13
N GLU A 171 -2.83 -5.94 -0.06
CA GLU A 171 -3.11 -4.50 -0.07
C GLU A 171 -1.82 -3.69 -0.30
N LEU A 172 -0.75 -4.00 0.45
CA LEU A 172 0.55 -3.37 0.29
C LEU A 172 1.13 -3.57 -1.13
N GLU A 173 1.01 -4.77 -1.69
CA GLU A 173 1.47 -5.04 -3.04
C GLU A 173 0.68 -4.27 -4.11
N THR A 174 -0.63 -4.10 -3.88
CA THR A 174 -1.53 -3.34 -4.76
C THR A 174 -1.12 -1.87 -4.84
N VAL A 175 -0.62 -1.31 -3.74
CA VAL A 175 -0.15 0.08 -3.65
C VAL A 175 1.34 0.26 -3.97
N GLY A 176 2.00 -0.81 -4.43
CA GLY A 176 3.39 -0.75 -4.90
C GLY A 176 4.46 -0.95 -3.82
N ILE A 177 4.06 -1.27 -2.58
CA ILE A 177 5.01 -1.65 -1.52
C ILE A 177 5.38 -3.13 -1.72
N ARG A 178 6.67 -3.46 -1.51
CA ARG A 178 7.20 -4.82 -1.65
C ARG A 178 7.94 -5.18 -0.37
N LEU A 179 7.27 -5.92 0.52
CA LEU A 179 7.87 -6.32 1.79
C LEU A 179 9.01 -7.32 1.57
N ASN A 180 10.15 -7.09 2.22
CA ASN A 180 11.28 -8.02 2.30
C ASN A 180 11.80 -8.54 0.93
N LYS A 181 11.67 -7.73 -0.12
CA LYS A 181 12.14 -8.07 -1.48
C LYS A 181 13.25 -7.11 -1.90
N GLN A 182 14.33 -7.66 -2.43
CA GLN A 182 15.35 -6.86 -3.12
C GLN A 182 14.86 -6.51 -4.53
N ASN A 183 15.39 -5.41 -5.09
CA ASN A 183 15.08 -5.04 -6.45
C ASN A 183 15.55 -6.15 -7.41
N PRO A 184 14.67 -6.67 -8.28
CA PRO A 184 15.07 -7.67 -9.25
C PRO A 184 16.08 -7.07 -10.23
N ILE A 185 17.17 -7.79 -10.47
CA ILE A 185 18.19 -7.40 -11.44
C ILE A 185 17.72 -7.83 -12.83
N PHE A 186 17.31 -6.86 -13.65
CA PHE A 186 16.99 -7.08 -15.06
C PHE A 186 18.13 -6.55 -15.92
N ILE A 187 18.74 -7.42 -16.71
CA ILE A 187 19.69 -7.04 -17.76
C ILE A 187 18.94 -7.11 -19.07
N LEU A 188 18.59 -5.95 -19.63
CA LEU A 188 18.04 -5.88 -20.98
C LEU A 188 19.19 -6.14 -21.95
N ARG A 189 19.09 -7.23 -22.72
CA ARG A 189 19.98 -7.56 -23.84
C ARG A 189 19.31 -7.20 -25.14
#